data_AF-A0A2V1CWI7-F1
#
_entry.id   AF-A0A2V1CWI7-F1
#
_cell.length_a   1.000
_cell.length_b   1.000
_cell.length_c   1.000
_cell.angle_alpha   90.00
_cell.angle_beta   90.00
_cell.angle_gamma   90.00
#
_symmetry.space_group_name_H-M   'P 1'
#
loop_
_entity.id
_entity.type
_entity.pdbx_description
1 polymer ?
#
loop_
_entity_poly.entity_id
_entity_poly.type
_entity_poly.pdbx_seq_one_letter_code
_entity_poly.pdbx_strand_id
1 'polypeptide(L)'
;MATKFTAFAVPFLGVAFWLVCRTYLRISYQVRLLDLNSVSPIFNHAIETMQGFRTIHSFGWEDHFYTKFLNILDDSQRPYYMMLAVQQLLQVILDLFVAVIAIITCSATVALKNSVDTGMLGLTLTSLVCHDLSYYPFLCLPL
;
A
#
# COMPACT_ATOMS: atom_id res chain seq x y z
N MET A 1 18.62 24.07 23.72
CA MET A 1 17.74 24.43 22.58
C MET A 1 17.10 23.22 21.91
N ALA A 2 17.76 22.05 21.86
CA ALA A 2 17.21 20.80 21.30
C ALA A 2 15.85 20.37 21.91
N THR A 3 15.68 20.50 23.22
CA THR A 3 14.45 20.08 23.94
C THR A 3 13.19 20.85 23.53
N LYS A 4 13.31 22.10 23.04
CA LYS A 4 12.15 22.90 22.60
C LYS A 4 11.62 22.43 21.24
N PHE A 5 12.50 22.01 20.34
CA PHE A 5 12.11 21.45 19.04
C PHE A 5 11.46 20.08 19.20
N THR A 6 11.99 19.23 20.10
CA THR A 6 11.38 17.92 20.40
C THR A 6 9.95 18.09 20.95
N ALA A 7 9.71 19.08 21.80
CA ALA A 7 8.38 19.32 22.38
C ALA A 7 7.31 19.69 21.33
N PHE A 8 7.67 20.38 20.24
CA PHE A 8 6.74 20.75 19.17
C PHE A 8 6.65 19.67 18.08
N ALA A 9 7.72 18.91 17.85
CA ALA A 9 7.77 17.84 16.86
C ALA A 9 6.91 16.63 17.27
N VAL A 10 6.87 16.28 18.56
CA VAL A 10 6.09 15.13 19.07
C VAL A 10 4.59 15.23 18.76
N PRO A 11 3.87 16.32 19.08
CA PRO A 11 2.44 16.42 18.76
C PRO A 11 2.20 16.49 17.25
N PHE A 12 3.08 17.15 16.50
CA PHE A 12 2.98 17.21 15.03
C PHE A 12 3.09 15.81 14.41
N LEU A 13 4.08 15.02 14.83
CA LEU A 13 4.28 13.65 14.37
C LEU A 13 3.11 12.74 14.79
N GLY A 14 2.59 12.92 16.00
CA GLY A 14 1.45 12.17 16.50
C GLY A 14 0.16 12.43 15.71
N VAL A 15 -0.14 13.69 15.38
CA VAL A 15 -1.31 14.04 14.54
C VAL A 15 -1.13 13.47 13.13
N ALA A 16 0.07 13.58 12.58
CA ALA A 16 0.34 13.10 11.24
C ALA A 16 0.23 11.57 11.15
N PHE A 17 0.78 10.84 12.13
CA PHE A 17 0.64 9.40 12.25
C PHE A 17 -0.83 8.98 12.44
N TRP A 18 -1.58 9.71 13.27
CA TRP A 18 -3.01 9.45 13.45
C TRP A 18 -3.80 9.61 12.16
N LEU A 19 -3.47 10.64 11.35
CA LEU A 19 -4.13 10.90 10.08
C LEU A 19 -3.81 9.82 9.04
N VAL A 20 -2.56 9.34 9.02
CA VAL A 20 -2.13 8.20 8.20
C VAL A 20 -2.84 6.92 8.62
N CYS A 21 -2.84 6.57 9.90
CA CYS A 21 -3.55 5.39 10.39
C CYS A 21 -5.05 5.45 10.07
N ARG A 22 -5.66 6.63 10.22
CA ARG A 22 -7.09 6.82 9.95
C ARG A 22 -7.44 6.68 8.47
N THR A 23 -6.65 7.28 7.58
CA THR A 23 -6.86 7.17 6.14
C THR A 23 -6.61 5.75 5.65
N TYR A 24 -5.52 5.12 6.11
CA TYR A 24 -5.22 3.71 5.81
C TYR A 24 -6.35 2.77 6.24
N LEU A 25 -6.80 2.85 7.50
CA LEU A 25 -7.86 1.97 8.01
C LEU A 25 -9.18 2.15 7.23
N ARG A 26 -9.53 3.38 6.88
CA ARG A 26 -10.73 3.67 6.08
C ARG A 26 -10.65 3.04 4.69
N ILE A 27 -9.52 3.21 4.02
CA ILE A 27 -9.34 2.71 2.64
C ILE A 27 -9.26 1.18 2.63
N SER A 28 -8.47 0.58 3.52
CA SER A 28 -8.35 -0.88 3.63
C SER A 28 -9.68 -1.56 3.93
N TYR A 29 -10.54 -0.94 4.75
CA TYR A 29 -11.87 -1.47 5.02
C TYR A 29 -12.77 -1.42 3.77
N GLN A 30 -12.77 -0.29 3.05
CA GLN A 30 -13.57 -0.13 1.83
C GLN A 30 -13.12 -1.08 0.73
N VAL A 31 -11.81 -1.22 0.52
CA VAL A 31 -11.24 -2.13 -0.47
C VAL A 31 -11.58 -3.58 -0.14
N ARG A 32 -11.47 -3.98 1.13
CA ARG A 32 -11.86 -5.33 1.56
C ARG A 32 -13.34 -5.62 1.36
N LEU A 33 -14.20 -4.64 1.58
CA LEU A 33 -15.63 -4.78 1.34
C LEU A 33 -15.92 -4.90 -0.16
N LEU A 34 -15.20 -4.15 -1.00
CA LEU A 34 -15.31 -4.25 -2.45
C LEU A 34 -14.86 -5.64 -2.95
N ASP A 35 -13.72 -6.12 -2.46
CA ASP A 35 -13.15 -7.44 -2.78
C ASP A 35 -14.14 -8.59 -2.49
N LEU A 36 -14.77 -8.57 -1.31
CA LEU A 36 -15.80 -9.53 -0.93
C LEU A 36 -17.02 -9.51 -1.88
N ASN A 37 -17.45 -8.32 -2.30
CA ASN A 37 -18.59 -8.18 -3.22
C ASN A 37 -18.24 -8.62 -4.65
N SER A 38 -16.99 -8.45 -5.09
CA SER A 38 -16.54 -8.80 -6.44
C SER A 38 -16.20 -10.29 -6.61
N VAL A 39 -15.88 -11.02 -5.55
CA VAL A 39 -15.65 -12.47 -5.61
C VAL A 39 -16.97 -13.27 -5.67
N SER A 40 -18.03 -12.80 -5.00
CA SER A 40 -19.36 -13.43 -5.02
C SER A 40 -19.93 -13.72 -6.42
N PRO A 41 -19.91 -12.80 -7.40
CA PRO A 41 -20.47 -13.05 -8.74
C PRO A 41 -19.72 -14.13 -9.53
N ILE A 42 -18.42 -14.33 -9.29
CA ILE A 42 -17.64 -15.40 -9.94
C ILE A 42 -18.20 -16.76 -9.53
N PHE A 43 -18.40 -16.98 -8.23
CA PHE A 43 -18.93 -18.24 -7.71
C PHE A 43 -20.36 -18.51 -8.20
N ASN A 44 -21.21 -17.48 -8.21
CA ASN A 44 -22.57 -17.61 -8.72
C ASN A 44 -22.59 -17.99 -10.21
N HIS A 45 -21.79 -17.31 -11.04
CA HIS A 45 -21.69 -17.61 -12.47
C HIS A 45 -21.10 -19.00 -12.74
N ALA A 46 -20.13 -19.44 -11.93
CA ALA A 46 -19.56 -20.78 -12.01
C ALA A 46 -20.60 -21.86 -11.68
N ILE A 47 -21.38 -21.67 -10.62
CA ILE A 47 -22.45 -22.60 -10.23
C ILE A 47 -23.55 -22.65 -11.31
N GLU A 48 -23.98 -21.51 -11.84
CA GLU A 48 -24.95 -21.43 -12.96
C GLU A 48 -24.44 -22.18 -14.20
N THR A 49 -23.17 -22.00 -14.55
CA THR A 49 -22.55 -22.68 -15.70
C THR A 49 -22.46 -24.19 -15.47
N MET A 50 -22.09 -24.63 -14.27
CA MET A 50 -22.01 -26.05 -13.92
C MET A 50 -23.38 -26.73 -13.95
N GLN A 51 -24.42 -26.08 -13.43
CA GLN A 51 -25.79 -26.60 -13.44
C GLN A 51 -26.40 -26.59 -14.85
N GLY A 52 -26.08 -25.56 -15.65
CA GLY A 52 -26.56 -25.36 -17.01
C GLY A 52 -25.70 -26.01 -18.10
N PHE A 53 -24.62 -26.71 -17.76
CA PHE A 53 -23.59 -27.14 -18.70
C PHE A 53 -24.15 -27.91 -19.91
N ARG A 54 -25.04 -28.89 -19.66
CA ARG A 54 -25.66 -29.71 -20.71
C ARG A 54 -26.49 -28.87 -21.68
N THR A 55 -27.19 -27.87 -21.15
CA THR A 55 -28.03 -26.96 -21.92
C THR A 55 -27.16 -26.04 -22.78
N ILE A 56 -26.15 -25.41 -22.18
CA ILE A 56 -25.21 -24.50 -22.86
C ILE A 56 -24.50 -25.19 -24.02
N HIS A 57 -24.00 -26.41 -23.80
CA HIS A 57 -23.34 -27.21 -24.82
C HIS A 57 -24.32 -27.61 -25.94
N SER A 58 -25.56 -27.99 -25.61
CA SER A 58 -26.58 -28.34 -26.62
C SER A 58 -27.03 -27.17 -27.50
N PHE A 59 -26.97 -25.95 -26.99
CA PHE A 59 -27.33 -24.72 -27.72
C PHE A 59 -26.12 -24.02 -28.37
N GLY A 60 -24.90 -24.48 -28.10
CA GLY A 60 -23.67 -23.89 -28.65
C GLY A 60 -23.38 -22.47 -28.11
N TRP A 61 -23.79 -22.16 -26.88
CA TRP A 61 -23.66 -20.82 -26.29
C TRP A 61 -22.39 -20.63 -25.44
N GLU A 62 -21.38 -21.49 -25.65
CA GLU A 62 -20.14 -21.52 -24.86
C GLU A 62 -19.37 -20.19 -24.94
N ASP A 63 -19.22 -19.62 -26.14
CA ASP A 63 -18.50 -18.34 -26.34
C ASP A 63 -19.18 -17.16 -25.61
N HIS A 64 -20.50 -17.16 -25.53
CA HIS A 64 -21.25 -16.11 -24.83
C HIS A 64 -21.03 -16.19 -23.32
N PHE A 65 -21.10 -17.40 -22.75
CA PHE A 65 -20.80 -17.63 -21.33
C PHE A 65 -19.33 -17.38 -21.00
N TYR A 66 -18.42 -17.71 -21.91
CA TYR A 66 -16.99 -17.45 -21.77
C TYR A 66 -16.68 -15.94 -21.73
N THR A 67 -17.24 -15.18 -22.67
CA THR A 67 -17.08 -13.72 -22.70
C THR A 67 -17.67 -13.06 -21.45
N LYS A 68 -18.80 -13.55 -20.96
CA LYS A 68 -19.41 -13.07 -19.71
C LYS A 68 -18.53 -13.39 -18.49
N PHE A 69 -17.94 -14.58 -18.44
CA PHE A 69 -16.99 -14.95 -17.39
C PHE A 69 -15.75 -14.06 -17.38
N LEU A 70 -15.17 -13.74 -18.54
CA LEU A 70 -14.03 -12.83 -18.65
C LEU A 70 -14.34 -11.43 -18.11
N ASN A 71 -15.52 -10.88 -18.39
CA ASN A 71 -15.92 -9.57 -17.86
C ASN A 71 -16.02 -9.58 -16.32
N ILE A 72 -16.61 -10.64 -15.75
CA ILE A 72 -16.71 -10.79 -14.28
C ILE A 72 -15.32 -10.95 -13.65
N LEU A 73 -14.42 -11.66 -14.34
CA LEU A 73 -13.04 -11.84 -13.91
C LEU A 73 -12.27 -10.51 -13.91
N ASP A 74 -12.38 -9.71 -14.96
CA ASP A 74 -11.72 -8.39 -15.06
C ASP A 74 -12.19 -7.45 -13.94
N ASP A 75 -13.50 -7.42 -13.65
CA ASP A 75 -14.03 -6.59 -12.57
C ASP A 75 -13.54 -7.03 -11.18
N SER A 76 -13.28 -8.33 -11.00
CA SER A 76 -12.75 -8.87 -9.74
C SER A 76 -11.29 -8.53 -9.45
N GLN A 77 -10.50 -8.20 -10.49
CA GLN A 77 -9.09 -7.85 -10.30
C GLN A 77 -8.88 -6.40 -9.85
N ARG A 78 -9.83 -5.50 -10.16
CA ARG A 78 -9.77 -4.08 -9.79
C ARG A 78 -9.50 -3.80 -8.30
N PRO A 79 -10.20 -4.43 -7.32
CA PRO A 79 -9.95 -4.19 -5.90
C PRO A 79 -8.54 -4.61 -5.46
N TYR A 80 -7.99 -5.67 -6.07
CA TYR A 80 -6.63 -6.12 -5.79
C TYR A 80 -5.59 -5.05 -6.16
N TYR A 81 -5.68 -4.50 -7.38
CA TYR A 81 -4.80 -3.39 -7.80
C TYR A 81 -4.98 -2.14 -6.92
N MET A 82 -6.21 -1.85 -6.50
CA MET A 82 -6.48 -0.74 -5.61
C MET A 82 -5.84 -0.93 -4.23
N MET A 83 -5.83 -2.16 -3.70
CA MET A 83 -5.14 -2.48 -2.45
C MET A 83 -3.62 -2.24 -2.55
N LEU A 84 -3.01 -2.67 -3.66
CA LEU A 84 -1.59 -2.50 -3.92
C LEU A 84 -1.21 -1.00 -4.01
N ALA A 85 -2.00 -0.22 -4.74
CA ALA A 85 -1.79 1.23 -4.87
C ALA A 85 -1.87 1.94 -3.50
N VAL A 86 -2.76 1.51 -2.62
CA VAL A 86 -2.91 2.08 -1.27
C VAL A 86 -1.71 1.73 -0.37
N GLN A 87 -1.17 0.51 -0.49
CA GLN A 87 0.05 0.13 0.20
C GLN A 87 1.24 1.00 -0.26
N GLN A 88 1.37 1.22 -1.57
CA GLN A 88 2.42 2.10 -2.11
C GLN A 88 2.25 3.56 -1.64
N LEU A 89 1.02 4.07 -1.59
CA LEU A 89 0.75 5.42 -1.10
C LEU A 89 1.17 5.60 0.37
N LEU A 90 0.85 4.62 1.23
CA LEU A 90 1.28 4.63 2.63
C LEU A 90 2.81 4.71 2.74
N GLN A 91 3.49 3.94 1.91
CA GLN A 91 4.94 3.87 1.88
C GLN A 91 5.57 5.20 1.47
N VAL A 92 5.06 5.85 0.42
CA VAL A 92 5.49 7.19 0.00
C VAL A 92 5.30 8.21 1.12
N ILE A 93 4.18 8.13 1.85
CA ILE A 93 3.92 9.04 2.98
C ILE A 93 4.93 8.79 4.12
N LEU A 94 5.23 7.53 4.45
CA LEU A 94 6.22 7.19 5.48
C LEU A 94 7.62 7.67 5.09
N ASP A 95 8.01 7.49 3.83
CA ASP A 95 9.30 7.96 3.32
C ASP A 95 9.41 9.50 3.39
N LEU A 96 8.32 10.22 3.08
CA LEU A 96 8.26 11.68 3.26
C LEU A 96 8.50 12.10 4.71
N PHE A 97 7.95 11.37 5.70
CA PHE A 97 8.22 11.66 7.12
C PHE A 97 9.68 11.45 7.47
N VAL A 98 10.27 10.35 7.01
CA VAL A 98 11.67 10.02 7.23
C VAL A 98 12.57 11.09 6.61
N ALA A 99 12.28 11.53 5.39
CA ALA A 99 13.00 12.60 4.70
C ALA A 99 12.94 13.93 5.48
N VAL A 100 11.77 14.31 6.02
CA VAL A 100 11.63 15.53 6.85
C VAL A 100 12.49 15.44 8.12
N ILE A 101 12.47 14.30 8.81
CA ILE A 101 13.29 14.08 10.02
C ILE A 101 14.78 14.12 9.68
N ALA A 102 15.18 13.53 8.55
CA ALA A 102 16.56 13.56 8.08
C ALA A 102 17.04 14.98 7.78
N ILE A 103 16.22 15.81 7.12
CA ILE A 103 16.54 17.23 6.84
C ILE A 103 16.71 18.02 8.14
N ILE A 104 15.83 17.83 9.13
CA ILE A 104 15.94 18.49 10.44
C ILE A 104 17.22 18.06 11.16
N THR A 105 17.55 16.77 11.12
CA THR A 105 18.74 16.22 11.79
C THR A 105 20.03 16.69 11.11
N CYS A 106 20.08 16.66 9.77
CA CYS A 106 21.21 17.14 8.99
C CYS A 106 21.46 18.65 9.20
N SER A 107 20.40 19.47 9.16
CA SER A 107 20.52 20.92 9.40
C SER A 107 21.02 21.23 10.82
N ALA A 108 20.56 20.49 11.83
CA ALA A 108 21.06 20.62 13.20
C ALA A 108 22.54 20.22 13.33
N THR A 109 22.95 19.12 12.69
CA THR A 109 24.35 18.66 12.68
C THR A 109 25.29 19.67 12.01
N VAL A 110 24.90 20.22 10.86
CA VAL A 110 25.71 21.23 10.14
C VAL A 110 25.88 22.50 10.98
N ALA A 111 24.85 22.89 11.72
CA ALA A 111 24.92 24.03 12.65
C ALA A 111 25.82 23.76 13.87
N LEU A 112 25.91 22.50 14.34
CA LEU A 112 26.74 22.07 15.49
C LEU A 112 28.01 21.32 15.04
N LYS A 113 28.72 21.90 14.07
CA LYS A 113 29.90 21.34 13.36
C LYS A 113 31.04 20.76 14.24
N ASN A 114 31.01 20.93 15.56
CA ASN A 114 32.08 20.56 16.50
C ASN A 114 31.73 19.43 17.50
N SER A 115 30.53 18.85 17.50
CA SER A 115 30.14 17.88 18.56
C SER A 115 29.30 16.69 18.10
N VAL A 116 29.28 16.38 16.81
CA VAL A 116 28.54 15.22 16.30
C VAL A 116 29.51 14.09 15.98
N ASP A 117 29.27 12.94 16.62
CA ASP A 117 30.04 11.73 16.41
C ASP A 117 29.79 11.18 14.99
N THR A 118 30.86 11.00 14.23
CA THR A 118 30.82 10.50 12.84
C THR A 118 30.13 9.13 12.75
N GLY A 119 30.16 8.34 13.83
CA GLY A 119 29.46 7.06 13.93
C GLY A 119 27.93 7.20 13.87
N MET A 120 27.34 8.18 14.54
CA MET A 120 25.89 8.42 14.49
C MET A 120 25.39 8.82 13.10
N LEU A 121 26.20 9.56 12.33
CA LEU A 121 25.87 9.94 10.95
C LEU A 121 25.90 8.73 10.02
N GLY A 122 26.89 7.84 10.17
CA GLY A 122 26.93 6.59 9.43
C GLY A 122 25.72 5.69 9.71
N LEU A 123 25.28 5.61 10.97
CA LEU A 123 24.09 4.85 11.36
C LEU A 123 22.80 5.41 10.74
N THR A 124 22.61 6.74 10.75
CA THR A 124 21.43 7.38 10.16
C THR A 124 21.40 7.20 8.64
N LEU A 125 22.53 7.37 7.95
CA LEU A 125 22.59 7.15 6.51
C LEU A 125 22.34 5.67 6.14
N THR A 126 22.87 4.73 6.92
CA THR A 126 22.68 3.29 6.66
C THR A 126 21.23 2.87 6.92
N SER A 127 20.58 3.40 7.95
CA SER A 127 19.16 3.11 8.21
C SER A 127 18.24 3.63 7.11
N LEU A 128 18.58 4.79 6.51
CA LEU A 128 17.84 5.33 5.35
C LEU A 128 18.00 4.41 4.13
N VAL A 129 19.24 4.06 3.76
CA VAL A 129 19.50 3.19 2.61
C VAL A 129 18.93 1.78 2.79
N CYS A 130 18.96 1.25 4.01
CA CYS A 130 18.38 -0.06 4.34
C CYS A 130 16.85 -0.07 4.21
N HIS A 131 16.19 1.04 4.57
CA HIS A 131 14.75 1.22 4.39
C HIS A 131 14.37 1.11 2.91
N ASP A 132 15.09 1.80 2.02
CA ASP A 132 14.88 1.72 0.58
C ASP A 132 15.08 0.30 0.02
N LEU A 133 16.14 -0.39 0.46
CA LEU A 133 16.46 -1.75 -0.01
C LEU A 133 15.36 -2.78 0.32
N SER A 134 14.64 -2.58 1.43
CA SER A 134 13.55 -3.46 1.85
C SER A 134 12.29 -3.36 0.97
N TYR A 135 12.18 -2.33 0.11
CA TYR A 135 10.99 -2.11 -0.72
C TYR A 135 11.09 -2.67 -2.15
N TYR A 136 12.30 -2.85 -2.68
CA TYR A 136 12.51 -3.50 -3.97
C TYR A 136 11.94 -4.93 -4.10
N PRO A 137 11.91 -5.81 -3.07
CA PRO A 137 11.27 -7.11 -3.21
C PRO A 137 9.74 -7.03 -3.41
N PHE A 138 9.08 -5.95 -2.97
CA PHE A 138 7.63 -5.75 -3.17
C PHE A 138 7.26 -5.21 -4.55
N LEU A 139 8.19 -4.56 -5.27
CA LEU A 139 7.98 -4.08 -6.64
C LEU A 139 8.27 -5.15 -7.71
N CYS A 140 9.14 -6.12 -7.39
CA CYS A 140 9.59 -7.15 -8.33
C CYS A 140 8.71 -8.43 -8.38
N LEU A 141 7.60 -8.47 -7.63
CA LEU A 141 6.70 -9.62 -7.66
C LEU A 141 5.23 -9.21 -7.84
N PRO A 142 4.81 -9.06 -9.10
CA PRO A 142 3.49 -9.51 -9.50
C PRO A 142 3.64 -10.50 -10.67
N LEU A 143 4.13 -11.71 -10.38
CA LEU A 143 3.90 -12.97 -11.11
C LEU A 143 4.49 -14.15 -10.34
#